data_AF-A0A1J3DVU7-F1
#
_entry.id   AF-A0A1J3DVU7-F1
#
_cell.length_a   1.000
_cell.length_b   1.000
_cell.length_c   1.000
_cell.angle_alpha   90.00
_cell.angle_beta   90.00
_cell.angle_gamma   90.00
#
_symmetry.space_group_name_H-M   'P 1'
#
loop_
_entity.id
_entity.type
_entity.pdbx_description
1 polymer ?
#
loop_
_entity_poly.entity_id
_entity_poly.type
_entity_poly.pdbx_seq_one_letter_code
_entity_poly.pdbx_strand_id
1 'polypeptide(L)'
;MILNLKAASSFALLNIHGGKKDISPLFSSISPPTDFSLSLPVSSGKSGNLTFSLRASKATTTQTVSGVVFEPFEEVKKELDLVPTGQQFSLARHMYSPECEAAVNEQINVEYNVSYVYHALYAYFDRDNVALKGLAKFFKDSSVEEREHAEMLMEYQNKRGGRVKLQPMVMPQSEFDHLEKGDALYAMELALSLEKLVNEKLLNLHSVASKNDDVQLADFVESVFLSEQVEAIKKISEYVSQLRRLGKGHGTWHFDQELLEAAAA
;
A
#
# COMPACT_ATOMS: atom_id res chain seq x y z
N MET A 1 42.52 -15.69 7.00
CA MET A 1 41.29 -16.42 6.62
C MET A 1 40.30 -16.19 7.75
N ILE A 2 39.45 -15.17 7.63
CA ILE A 2 38.49 -14.77 8.68
C ILE A 2 37.10 -15.17 8.20
N LEU A 3 36.52 -16.18 8.84
CA LEU A 3 35.13 -16.62 8.66
C LEU A 3 34.26 -15.84 9.66
N ASN A 4 33.34 -15.03 9.15
CA ASN A 4 32.27 -14.42 9.94
C ASN A 4 31.07 -15.37 9.96
N LEU A 5 30.77 -15.98 11.11
CA LEU A 5 29.52 -16.70 11.34
C LEU A 5 28.54 -15.76 12.06
N LYS A 6 27.46 -15.38 11.38
CA LYS A 6 26.26 -14.76 11.97
C LYS A 6 25.50 -15.83 12.77
N ALA A 7 25.30 -15.62 14.06
CA ALA A 7 24.33 -16.37 14.85
C ALA A 7 23.06 -15.51 15.01
N ALA A 8 21.96 -15.99 14.41
CA ALA A 8 20.61 -15.54 14.71
C ALA A 8 20.16 -16.19 16.02
N SER A 9 19.41 -15.46 16.85
CA SER A 9 18.75 -16.01 18.02
C SER A 9 17.24 -15.82 17.88
N SER A 10 16.57 -16.88 17.44
CA SER A 10 15.14 -17.05 17.58
C SER A 10 14.91 -17.89 18.83
N PHE A 11 14.16 -17.36 19.80
CA PHE A 11 13.60 -18.17 20.88
C PHE A 11 12.09 -17.98 20.88
N ALA A 12 11.39 -19.03 20.45
CA ALA A 12 10.00 -19.26 20.74
C ALA A 12 9.91 -19.98 22.09
N LEU A 13 9.02 -19.52 22.97
CA LEU A 13 8.57 -20.29 24.12
C LEU A 13 7.05 -20.40 24.06
N LEU A 14 6.59 -21.60 23.70
CA LEU A 14 5.25 -22.10 23.96
C LEU A 14 5.11 -22.41 25.45
N ASN A 15 4.01 -21.98 26.06
CA ASN A 15 3.40 -22.80 27.10
C ASN A 15 1.88 -22.59 27.15
N ILE A 16 1.15 -23.70 27.28
CA ILE A 16 -0.31 -23.82 27.24
C ILE A 16 -0.84 -24.03 28.67
N HIS A 17 -2.09 -23.54 28.87
CA HIS A 17 -3.10 -23.84 29.90
C HIS A 17 -3.25 -22.94 31.15
N GLY A 18 -4.36 -22.19 31.17
CA GLY A 18 -5.42 -22.36 32.18
C GLY A 18 -5.58 -21.30 33.29
N GLY A 19 -6.72 -20.60 33.30
CA GLY A 19 -7.42 -20.19 34.53
C GLY A 19 -7.48 -18.69 34.88
N LYS A 20 -8.72 -18.16 34.93
CA LYS A 20 -9.13 -16.82 35.42
C LYS A 20 -8.77 -16.59 36.90
N LYS A 21 -8.38 -15.36 37.27
CA LYS A 21 -9.16 -14.40 38.12
C LYS A 21 -8.33 -13.17 38.51
N ASP A 22 -9.07 -12.09 38.76
CA ASP A 22 -8.72 -10.70 39.07
C ASP A 22 -7.62 -10.49 40.13
N ILE A 23 -6.92 -9.35 40.07
CA ILE A 23 -6.62 -8.40 41.18
C ILE A 23 -5.85 -7.18 40.62
N SER A 24 -6.19 -6.00 41.13
CA SER A 24 -5.74 -4.62 40.84
C SER A 24 -4.23 -4.34 40.95
N PRO A 25 -3.69 -3.27 40.33
CA PRO A 25 -2.31 -2.85 40.55
C PRO A 25 -2.21 -1.86 41.73
N LEU A 26 -1.52 -2.28 42.79
CA LEU A 26 -0.94 -1.39 43.79
C LEU A 26 0.49 -1.05 43.36
N PHE A 27 0.76 0.24 43.16
CA PHE A 27 2.10 0.77 42.99
C PHE A 27 2.95 0.51 44.24
N SER A 28 4.11 -0.12 44.07
CA SER A 28 5.25 0.11 44.96
C SER A 28 6.55 -0.21 44.21
N SER A 29 7.46 0.76 44.21
CA SER A 29 8.79 0.66 43.65
C SER A 29 9.67 -0.18 44.57
N ILE A 30 10.24 -1.27 44.06
CA ILE A 30 11.31 -2.00 44.73
C ILE A 30 12.46 -2.14 43.72
N SER A 31 13.54 -1.42 43.97
CA SER A 31 14.82 -1.61 43.30
C SER A 31 15.42 -2.95 43.72
N PRO A 32 15.85 -3.83 42.79
CA PRO A 32 16.59 -5.03 43.18
C PRO A 32 18.07 -4.70 43.43
N PRO A 33 18.76 -5.45 44.32
CA PRO A 33 20.16 -5.21 44.65
C PRO A 33 21.07 -5.56 43.47
N THR A 34 22.08 -4.72 43.27
CA THR A 34 23.23 -4.99 42.40
C THR A 34 24.07 -6.09 43.05
N ASP A 35 24.01 -7.29 42.50
CA ASP A 35 25.15 -8.20 42.29
C ASP A 35 24.62 -9.61 41.95
N PHE A 36 24.66 -9.96 40.66
CA PHE A 36 24.53 -11.36 40.23
C PHE A 36 25.92 -11.87 39.87
N SER A 37 26.45 -12.77 40.69
CA SER A 37 27.61 -13.59 40.32
C SER A 37 27.10 -14.93 39.81
N LEU A 38 27.40 -15.25 38.55
CA LEU A 38 27.18 -16.58 37.96
C LEU A 38 28.51 -17.34 38.03
N SER A 39 28.58 -18.33 38.92
CA SER A 39 29.68 -19.30 38.98
C SER A 39 29.25 -20.59 38.27
N LEU A 40 29.87 -20.87 37.13
CA LEU A 40 29.77 -22.16 36.44
C LEU A 40 30.96 -23.05 36.86
N PRO A 41 30.75 -24.28 37.34
CA PRO A 41 31.85 -25.19 37.59
C PRO A 41 32.35 -25.79 36.27
N VAL A 42 33.65 -25.62 35.97
CA VAL A 42 34.36 -26.36 34.92
C VAL A 42 35.21 -27.44 35.58
N SER A 43 35.00 -28.69 35.17
CA SER A 43 35.76 -29.86 35.65
C SER A 43 37.06 -30.07 34.87
N SER A 44 38.17 -30.00 35.62
CA SER A 44 39.49 -30.65 35.47
C SER A 44 40.27 -30.59 34.15
N GLY A 45 41.43 -29.92 34.20
CA GLY A 45 42.58 -30.21 33.34
C GLY A 45 43.70 -29.15 33.35
N LYS A 46 44.54 -29.13 34.39
CA LYS A 46 45.79 -28.35 34.57
C LYS A 46 45.69 -26.83 34.89
N SER A 47 46.07 -26.53 36.13
CA SER A 47 46.68 -25.31 36.70
C SER A 47 46.61 -24.00 35.89
N GLY A 48 45.76 -23.08 36.37
CA GLY A 48 45.77 -21.65 36.04
C GLY A 48 44.43 -20.99 36.38
N ASN A 49 44.31 -20.30 37.51
CA ASN A 49 43.13 -19.48 37.81
C ASN A 49 43.17 -18.21 36.95
N LEU A 50 42.29 -18.15 35.94
CA LEU A 50 42.02 -16.94 35.15
C LEU A 50 40.65 -16.38 35.57
N THR A 51 40.67 -15.30 36.35
CA THR A 51 39.48 -14.56 36.74
C THR A 51 39.19 -13.49 35.68
N PHE A 52 38.07 -13.60 34.96
CA PHE A 52 37.58 -12.52 34.09
C PHE A 52 36.53 -11.70 34.84
N SER A 53 36.85 -10.45 35.18
CA SER A 53 35.88 -9.48 35.67
C SER A 53 35.31 -8.68 34.50
N LEU A 54 34.03 -8.91 34.17
CA LEU A 54 33.26 -8.06 33.27
C LEU A 54 32.72 -6.87 34.07
N ARG A 55 33.28 -5.68 33.83
CA ARG A 55 32.77 -4.42 34.39
C ARG A 55 31.77 -3.83 33.40
N ALA A 56 30.48 -3.91 33.71
CA ALA A 56 29.47 -3.12 33.02
C ALA A 56 29.60 -1.66 33.48
N SER A 57 30.22 -0.81 32.66
CA SER A 57 30.19 0.64 32.84
C SER A 57 28.81 1.15 32.42
N LYS A 58 27.94 1.41 33.40
CA LYS A 58 26.75 2.23 33.19
C LYS A 58 27.26 3.64 32.85
N ALA A 59 27.13 4.05 31.59
CA ALA A 59 27.36 5.43 31.21
C ALA A 59 26.30 6.27 31.92
N THR A 60 26.68 6.89 33.03
CA THR A 60 25.89 7.91 33.68
C THR A 60 25.95 9.14 32.77
N THR A 61 25.00 9.27 31.85
CA THR A 61 24.75 10.56 31.21
C THR A 61 24.29 11.49 32.31
N THR A 62 25.19 12.33 32.80
CA THR A 62 24.84 13.52 33.57
C THR A 62 24.02 14.41 32.65
N GLN A 63 22.70 14.24 32.66
CA GLN A 63 21.77 15.20 32.08
C GLN A 63 21.84 16.45 32.95
N THR A 64 22.74 17.35 32.59
CA THR A 64 22.55 18.76 32.90
C THR A 64 21.23 19.15 32.25
N VAL A 65 20.32 19.78 33.01
CA VAL A 65 19.05 20.30 32.49
C VAL A 65 19.38 21.53 31.65
N SER A 66 19.99 21.29 30.49
CA SER A 66 20.11 22.24 29.40
C SER A 66 18.72 22.36 28.81
N GLY A 67 18.11 23.56 28.85
CA GLY A 67 16.83 23.84 28.21
C GLY A 67 16.87 23.76 26.67
N VAL A 68 17.88 23.09 26.11
CA VAL A 68 18.06 22.83 24.68
C VAL A 68 17.27 21.57 24.34
N VAL A 69 16.25 21.75 23.48
CA VAL A 69 15.27 20.70 23.12
C VAL A 69 15.64 20.00 21.80
N PHE A 70 16.52 20.60 21.00
CA PHE A 70 16.93 20.11 19.69
C PHE A 70 18.39 20.50 19.41
N GLU A 71 19.24 19.53 19.08
CA GLU A 71 20.66 19.70 18.78
C GLU A 71 20.96 19.18 17.36
N PRO A 72 20.77 20.02 16.30
CA PRO A 72 20.75 19.54 14.92
C PRO A 72 21.97 18.73 14.51
N PHE A 73 23.17 19.17 14.90
CA PHE A 73 24.42 18.52 14.54
C PHE A 73 24.69 17.24 15.34
N GLU A 74 24.08 17.05 16.50
CA GLU A 74 24.18 15.79 17.25
C GLU A 74 23.18 14.77 16.72
N GLU A 75 21.97 15.22 16.39
CA GLU A 75 20.89 14.36 15.92
C GLU A 75 21.10 13.89 14.47
N VAL A 76 21.63 14.77 13.59
CA VAL A 76 21.86 14.42 12.17
C VAL A 76 23.05 13.47 11.96
N LYS A 77 23.96 13.32 12.93
CA LYS A 77 25.14 12.44 12.77
C LYS A 77 24.76 11.02 12.35
N LYS A 78 23.71 10.47 12.97
CA LYS A 78 23.21 9.13 12.65
C LYS A 78 22.68 9.05 11.23
N GLU A 79 21.89 10.04 10.81
CA GLU A 79 21.33 10.08 9.46
C GLU A 79 22.42 10.28 8.40
N LEU A 80 23.42 11.11 8.69
CA LEU A 80 24.55 11.37 7.80
C LEU A 80 25.38 10.11 7.54
N ASP A 81 25.60 9.28 8.57
CA ASP A 81 26.31 7.99 8.46
C ASP A 81 25.50 6.94 7.69
N LEU A 82 24.16 7.07 7.65
CA LEU A 82 23.25 6.16 6.95
C LEU A 82 23.02 6.54 5.47
N VAL A 83 23.53 7.69 5.01
CA VAL A 83 23.40 8.12 3.62
C VAL A 83 24.04 7.08 2.69
N PRO A 84 23.27 6.44 1.78
CA PRO A 84 23.81 5.41 0.90
C PRO A 84 24.89 5.94 -0.04
N THR A 85 25.99 5.20 -0.20
CA THR A 85 27.10 5.55 -1.10
C THR A 85 27.04 4.87 -2.47
N GLY A 86 26.31 3.76 -2.58
CA GLY A 86 26.14 3.04 -3.85
C GLY A 86 25.07 3.67 -4.73
N GLN A 87 25.36 3.84 -6.03
CA GLN A 87 24.48 4.49 -7.01
C GLN A 87 23.10 3.80 -7.19
N GLN A 88 23.01 2.51 -6.87
CA GLN A 88 21.79 1.71 -6.96
C GLN A 88 20.78 2.01 -5.84
N PHE A 89 21.22 2.54 -4.70
CA PHE A 89 20.38 2.78 -3.54
C PHE A 89 19.66 4.12 -3.66
N SER A 90 18.43 4.18 -3.15
CA SER A 90 17.69 5.43 -3.09
C SER A 90 18.19 6.29 -1.93
N LEU A 91 18.49 7.56 -2.22
CA LEU A 91 18.84 8.55 -1.20
C LEU A 91 17.61 9.11 -0.47
N ALA A 92 16.43 9.00 -1.08
CA ALA A 92 15.18 9.58 -0.57
C ALA A 92 14.34 8.60 0.27
N ARG A 93 14.67 7.30 0.25
CA ARG A 93 13.87 6.29 0.92
C ARG A 93 13.98 6.43 2.44
N HIS A 94 12.89 6.82 3.07
CA HIS A 94 12.80 7.00 4.52
C HIS A 94 11.44 6.50 5.02
N MET A 95 11.45 5.62 6.03
CA MET A 95 10.25 5.02 6.62
C MET A 95 9.27 4.47 5.57
N TYR A 96 9.79 3.80 4.53
CA TYR A 96 9.01 3.24 3.44
C TYR A 96 9.31 1.75 3.30
N SER A 97 8.42 0.92 3.87
CA SER A 97 8.66 -0.51 4.02
C SER A 97 8.65 -1.22 2.65
N PRO A 98 9.33 -2.38 2.51
CA PRO A 98 9.24 -3.20 1.31
C PRO A 98 7.81 -3.67 1.01
N GLU A 99 6.96 -3.82 2.04
CA GLU A 99 5.57 -4.23 1.88
C GLU A 99 4.73 -3.10 1.27
N CYS A 100 4.91 -1.86 1.73
CA CYS A 100 4.30 -0.67 1.11
C CYS A 100 4.74 -0.50 -0.35
N GLU A 101 6.04 -0.66 -0.63
CA GLU A 101 6.57 -0.62 -2.00
C GLU A 101 5.94 -1.67 -2.91
N ALA A 102 5.78 -2.90 -2.41
CA ALA A 102 5.16 -3.98 -3.16
C ALA A 102 3.66 -3.71 -3.40
N ALA A 103 2.94 -3.23 -2.39
CA ALA A 103 1.51 -2.90 -2.50
C ALA A 103 1.24 -1.77 -3.49
N VAL A 104 2.07 -0.72 -3.52
CA VAL A 104 1.97 0.34 -4.53
C VAL A 104 2.22 -0.22 -5.94
N ASN A 105 3.19 -1.12 -6.11
CA ASN A 105 3.41 -1.79 -7.39
C ASN A 105 2.24 -2.69 -7.81
N GLU A 106 1.56 -3.36 -6.87
CA GLU A 106 0.33 -4.10 -7.17
C GLU A 106 -0.77 -3.15 -7.66
N GLN A 107 -0.98 -2.03 -6.96
CA GLN A 107 -2.02 -1.06 -7.34
C GLN A 107 -1.73 -0.41 -8.70
N ILE A 108 -0.47 -0.08 -9.02
CA ILE A 108 -0.09 0.38 -10.37
C ILE A 108 -0.57 -0.61 -11.45
N ASN A 109 -0.41 -1.91 -11.19
CA ASN A 109 -0.87 -2.93 -12.14
C ASN A 109 -2.40 -3.04 -12.17
N VAL A 110 -3.11 -2.83 -11.06
CA VAL A 110 -4.58 -2.77 -11.03
C VAL A 110 -5.05 -1.66 -11.98
N GLU A 111 -4.59 -0.43 -11.81
CA GLU A 111 -5.04 0.71 -12.64
C GLU A 111 -4.69 0.51 -14.12
N TYR A 112 -3.49 0.00 -14.43
CA TYR A 112 -3.13 -0.32 -15.82
C TYR A 112 -4.04 -1.38 -16.44
N ASN A 113 -4.43 -2.42 -15.69
CA ASN A 113 -5.33 -3.44 -16.22
C ASN A 113 -6.74 -2.87 -16.43
N VAL A 114 -7.24 -2.02 -15.54
CA VAL A 114 -8.56 -1.39 -15.71
C VAL A 114 -8.54 -0.41 -16.88
N SER A 115 -7.48 0.40 -17.03
CA SER A 115 -7.24 1.21 -18.23
C SER A 115 -7.32 0.38 -19.51
N TYR A 116 -6.71 -0.81 -19.52
CA TYR A 116 -6.73 -1.68 -20.69
C TYR A 116 -8.10 -2.30 -20.98
N VAL A 117 -8.87 -2.64 -19.93
CA VAL A 117 -10.26 -3.10 -20.06
C VAL A 117 -11.16 -1.99 -20.59
N TYR A 118 -11.04 -0.77 -20.10
CA TYR A 118 -11.77 0.37 -20.65
C TYR A 118 -11.42 0.66 -22.10
N HIS A 119 -10.16 0.46 -22.49
CA HIS A 119 -9.76 0.57 -23.88
C HIS A 119 -10.45 -0.48 -24.78
N ALA A 120 -10.62 -1.71 -24.26
CA ALA A 120 -11.33 -2.77 -24.98
C ALA A 120 -12.84 -2.46 -25.12
N LEU A 121 -13.45 -1.89 -24.07
CA LEU A 121 -14.83 -1.40 -24.13
C LEU A 121 -14.98 -0.29 -25.17
N TYR A 122 -14.08 0.69 -25.19
CA TYR A 122 -14.01 1.71 -26.24
C TYR A 122 -14.00 1.06 -27.63
N ALA A 123 -13.06 0.15 -27.87
CA ALA A 123 -12.91 -0.51 -29.17
C ALA A 123 -14.15 -1.31 -29.60
N TYR A 124 -14.93 -1.82 -28.66
CA TYR A 124 -16.20 -2.49 -28.95
C TYR A 124 -17.30 -1.50 -29.36
N PHE A 125 -17.50 -0.42 -28.58
CA PHE A 125 -18.58 0.54 -28.86
C PHE A 125 -18.32 1.43 -30.08
N ASP A 126 -17.05 1.58 -30.49
CA ASP A 126 -16.64 2.33 -31.69
C ASP A 126 -16.85 1.54 -33.00
N ARG A 127 -17.25 0.26 -32.93
CA ARG A 127 -17.56 -0.55 -34.12
C ARG A 127 -18.77 0.03 -34.87
N ASP A 128 -18.74 -0.01 -36.19
CA ASP A 128 -19.80 0.56 -37.05
C ASP A 128 -21.17 -0.12 -36.85
N ASN A 129 -21.18 -1.37 -36.43
CA ASN A 129 -22.38 -2.17 -36.18
C ASN A 129 -22.89 -2.10 -34.73
N VAL A 130 -22.15 -1.42 -33.83
CA VAL A 130 -22.60 -1.09 -32.46
C VAL A 130 -23.00 0.38 -32.40
N ALA A 131 -22.12 1.27 -32.88
CA ALA A 131 -22.37 2.69 -33.14
C ALA A 131 -22.93 3.51 -31.96
N LEU A 132 -22.48 3.22 -30.73
CA LEU A 132 -22.81 3.99 -29.52
C LEU A 132 -21.63 4.91 -29.17
N LYS A 133 -21.64 6.10 -29.76
CA LYS A 133 -20.50 7.03 -29.76
C LYS A 133 -20.26 7.68 -28.40
N GLY A 134 -21.33 7.92 -27.64
CA GLY A 134 -21.21 8.46 -26.28
C GLY A 134 -20.50 7.48 -25.35
N LEU A 135 -20.89 6.20 -25.38
CA LEU A 135 -20.26 5.11 -24.66
C LEU A 135 -18.81 4.88 -25.12
N ALA A 136 -18.56 4.88 -26.43
CA ALA A 136 -17.21 4.78 -26.97
C ALA A 136 -16.30 5.91 -26.43
N LYS A 137 -16.77 7.17 -26.49
CA LYS A 137 -16.02 8.30 -25.95
C LYS A 137 -15.81 8.18 -24.44
N PHE A 138 -16.85 7.87 -23.69
CA PHE A 138 -16.77 7.70 -22.24
C PHE A 138 -15.70 6.67 -21.86
N PHE A 139 -15.72 5.47 -22.43
CA PHE A 139 -14.72 4.45 -22.10
C PHE A 139 -13.32 4.78 -22.61
N LYS A 140 -13.21 5.56 -23.69
CA LYS A 140 -11.91 6.06 -24.14
C LYS A 140 -11.32 7.05 -23.13
N ASP A 141 -12.13 7.97 -22.64
CA ASP A 141 -11.71 8.96 -21.65
C ASP A 141 -11.37 8.26 -20.32
N SER A 142 -12.22 7.34 -19.84
CA SER A 142 -11.94 6.54 -18.64
C SER A 142 -10.66 5.69 -18.77
N SER A 143 -10.38 5.13 -19.95
CA SER A 143 -9.11 4.43 -20.18
C SER A 143 -7.89 5.34 -20.00
N VAL A 144 -8.00 6.62 -20.39
CA VAL A 144 -6.92 7.60 -20.19
C VAL A 144 -6.80 7.96 -18.72
N GLU A 145 -7.92 8.25 -18.04
CA GLU A 145 -7.99 8.56 -16.61
C GLU A 145 -7.34 7.46 -15.75
N GLU A 146 -7.68 6.19 -15.97
CA GLU A 146 -7.05 5.07 -15.24
C GLU A 146 -5.55 4.91 -15.52
N ARG A 147 -5.08 5.31 -16.72
CA ARG A 147 -3.65 5.34 -16.99
C ARG A 147 -2.96 6.46 -16.20
N GLU A 148 -3.62 7.62 -16.08
CA GLU A 148 -3.13 8.73 -15.26
C GLU A 148 -3.07 8.31 -13.77
N HIS A 149 -4.06 7.59 -13.26
CA HIS A 149 -4.02 6.99 -11.91
C HIS A 149 -2.79 6.08 -11.71
N ALA A 150 -2.50 5.21 -12.67
CA ALA A 150 -1.31 4.36 -12.64
C ALA A 150 -0.01 5.19 -12.62
N GLU A 151 0.07 6.24 -13.45
CA GLU A 151 1.21 7.14 -13.52
C GLU A 151 1.41 7.93 -12.21
N MET A 152 0.33 8.40 -11.57
CA MET A 152 0.39 9.07 -10.26
C MET A 152 0.98 8.16 -9.17
N LEU A 153 0.61 6.88 -9.16
CA LEU A 153 1.20 5.89 -8.25
C LEU A 153 2.68 5.62 -8.58
N MET A 154 3.07 5.59 -9.86
CA MET A 154 4.46 5.44 -10.28
C MET A 154 5.32 6.63 -9.84
N GLU A 155 4.82 7.85 -10.00
CA GLU A 155 5.47 9.06 -9.53
C GLU A 155 5.61 9.05 -8.00
N TYR A 156 4.56 8.66 -7.29
CA TYR A 156 4.57 8.51 -5.84
C TYR A 156 5.59 7.47 -5.36
N GLN A 157 5.63 6.30 -6.00
CA GLN A 157 6.60 5.23 -5.74
C GLN A 157 8.04 5.77 -5.84
N ASN A 158 8.34 6.52 -6.90
CA ASN A 158 9.66 7.14 -7.09
C ASN A 158 9.92 8.25 -6.07
N LYS A 159 8.91 9.07 -5.73
CA LYS A 159 9.00 10.12 -4.69
C LYS A 159 9.37 9.56 -3.32
N ARG A 160 8.82 8.40 -2.94
CA ARG A 160 9.16 7.69 -1.69
C ARG A 160 10.46 6.90 -1.75
N GLY A 161 11.17 6.96 -2.88
CA GLY A 161 12.44 6.27 -3.06
C GLY A 161 12.32 4.76 -3.29
N GLY A 162 11.13 4.26 -3.62
CA GLY A 162 10.92 2.90 -4.07
C GLY A 162 11.33 2.71 -5.54
N ARG A 163 10.98 1.55 -6.08
CA ARG A 163 11.24 1.16 -7.46
C ARG A 163 9.95 0.65 -8.09
N VAL A 164 9.54 1.31 -9.18
CA VAL A 164 8.44 0.84 -10.01
C VAL A 164 8.83 -0.49 -10.66
N LYS A 165 7.92 -1.47 -10.58
CA LYS A 165 8.05 -2.78 -11.21
C LYS A 165 6.77 -3.12 -11.98
N LEU A 166 6.68 -2.63 -13.21
CA LEU A 166 5.55 -2.93 -14.10
C LEU A 166 5.40 -4.45 -14.28
N GLN A 167 4.15 -4.93 -14.15
CA GLN A 167 3.79 -6.33 -14.28
C GLN A 167 3.06 -6.58 -15.61
N PRO A 168 2.91 -7.84 -16.04
CA PRO A 168 2.12 -8.16 -17.22
C PRO A 168 0.64 -7.76 -17.05
N MET A 169 0.06 -7.21 -18.11
CA MET A 169 -1.39 -7.00 -18.21
C MET A 169 -2.05 -8.21 -18.86
N VAL A 170 -3.21 -8.61 -18.34
CA VAL A 170 -3.98 -9.72 -18.92
C VAL A 170 -4.75 -9.23 -20.13
N MET A 171 -4.86 -10.08 -21.17
CA MET A 171 -5.67 -9.79 -22.34
C MET A 171 -7.15 -9.60 -21.92
N PRO A 172 -7.76 -8.44 -22.18
CA PRO A 172 -9.14 -8.19 -21.81
C PRO A 172 -10.11 -8.94 -22.74
N GLN A 173 -11.36 -9.06 -22.30
CA GLN A 173 -12.44 -9.48 -23.18
C GLN A 173 -12.64 -8.45 -24.30
N SER A 174 -13.09 -8.89 -25.47
CA SER A 174 -13.28 -8.04 -26.65
C SER A 174 -14.72 -7.98 -27.14
N GLU A 175 -15.59 -8.86 -26.63
CA GLU A 175 -17.02 -8.90 -26.94
C GLU A 175 -17.82 -8.58 -25.69
N PHE A 176 -18.78 -7.68 -25.82
CA PHE A 176 -19.62 -7.18 -24.73
C PHE A 176 -21.11 -7.22 -25.09
N ASP A 177 -21.48 -7.99 -26.11
CA ASP A 177 -22.88 -8.23 -26.44
C ASP A 177 -23.55 -9.04 -25.33
N HIS A 178 -24.79 -8.69 -25.01
CA HIS A 178 -25.52 -9.39 -23.96
C HIS A 178 -27.01 -9.48 -24.28
N LEU A 179 -27.50 -10.71 -24.47
CA LEU A 179 -28.87 -10.97 -24.93
C LEU A 179 -29.94 -10.34 -24.02
N GLU A 180 -29.84 -10.55 -22.70
CA GLU A 180 -30.86 -10.08 -21.75
C GLU A 180 -30.74 -8.59 -21.40
N LYS A 181 -29.54 -8.08 -21.19
CA LYS A 181 -29.30 -6.69 -20.73
C LYS A 181 -29.18 -5.69 -21.88
N GLY A 182 -28.73 -6.12 -23.05
CA GLY A 182 -28.15 -5.22 -24.04
C GLY A 182 -26.70 -4.90 -23.67
N ASP A 183 -25.91 -4.54 -24.69
CA ASP A 183 -24.50 -4.23 -24.57
C ASP A 183 -24.21 -3.02 -23.67
N ALA A 184 -24.94 -1.91 -23.84
CA ALA A 184 -24.74 -0.70 -23.05
C ALA A 184 -24.94 -0.91 -21.55
N LEU A 185 -26.04 -1.55 -21.15
CA LEU A 185 -26.33 -1.84 -19.74
C LEU A 185 -25.32 -2.85 -19.18
N TYR A 186 -24.98 -3.89 -19.94
CA TYR A 186 -23.98 -4.85 -19.51
C TYR A 186 -22.62 -4.21 -19.28
N ALA A 187 -22.16 -3.37 -20.20
CA ALA A 187 -20.88 -2.65 -20.08
C ALA A 187 -20.86 -1.69 -18.89
N MET A 188 -21.93 -0.94 -18.64
CA MET A 188 -22.00 -0.04 -17.48
C MET A 188 -22.07 -0.79 -16.15
N GLU A 189 -22.72 -1.96 -16.11
CA GLU A 189 -22.68 -2.83 -14.92
C GLU A 189 -21.29 -3.43 -14.71
N LEU A 190 -20.59 -3.82 -15.78
CA LEU A 190 -19.20 -4.28 -15.72
C LEU A 190 -18.27 -3.19 -15.21
N ALA A 191 -18.38 -1.96 -15.75
CA ALA A 191 -17.64 -0.79 -15.29
C ALA A 191 -17.87 -0.54 -13.80
N LEU A 192 -19.14 -0.55 -13.36
CA LEU A 192 -19.48 -0.39 -11.94
C LEU A 192 -18.84 -1.48 -11.05
N SER A 193 -18.79 -2.72 -11.53
CA SER A 193 -18.12 -3.80 -10.81
C SER A 193 -16.60 -3.61 -10.77
N LEU A 194 -15.99 -3.12 -11.85
CA LEU A 194 -14.56 -2.80 -11.88
C LEU A 194 -14.22 -1.69 -10.91
N GLU A 195 -14.94 -0.57 -10.90
CA GLU A 195 -14.71 0.54 -9.97
C GLU A 195 -14.82 0.12 -8.50
N LYS A 196 -15.79 -0.75 -8.18
CA LYS A 196 -15.91 -1.31 -6.83
C LYS A 196 -14.72 -2.19 -6.47
N LEU A 197 -14.22 -2.99 -7.43
CA LEU A 197 -13.05 -3.84 -7.23
C LEU A 197 -11.77 -3.00 -7.06
N VAL A 198 -11.60 -1.94 -7.85
CA VAL A 198 -10.50 -0.97 -7.68
C VAL A 198 -10.56 -0.34 -6.29
N ASN A 199 -11.74 0.09 -5.85
CA ASN A 199 -11.92 0.63 -4.50
C ASN A 199 -11.53 -0.38 -3.41
N GLU A 200 -11.94 -1.65 -3.53
CA GLU A 200 -11.50 -2.70 -2.60
C GLU A 200 -9.97 -2.86 -2.60
N LYS A 201 -9.32 -2.75 -3.77
CA LYS A 201 -7.86 -2.80 -3.89
C LYS A 201 -7.17 -1.57 -3.27
N LEU A 202 -7.71 -0.37 -3.45
CA LEU A 202 -7.24 0.85 -2.78
C LEU A 202 -7.37 0.77 -1.26
N LEU A 203 -8.49 0.25 -0.75
CA LEU A 203 -8.67 0.01 0.69
C LEU A 203 -7.67 -1.02 1.24
N ASN A 204 -7.30 -2.03 0.45
CA ASN A 204 -6.24 -2.96 0.82
C ASN A 204 -4.86 -2.28 0.85
N LEU A 205 -4.54 -1.43 -0.13
CA LEU A 205 -3.31 -0.62 -0.13
C LEU A 205 -3.24 0.29 1.11
N HIS A 206 -4.34 0.97 1.43
CA HIS A 206 -4.47 1.78 2.63
C HIS A 206 -4.25 0.96 3.91
N SER A 207 -4.84 -0.24 3.97
CA SER A 207 -4.64 -1.15 5.11
C SER A 207 -3.18 -1.56 5.27
N VAL A 208 -2.45 -1.83 4.18
CA VAL A 208 -1.00 -2.13 4.22
C VAL A 208 -0.21 -0.94 4.75
N ALA A 209 -0.52 0.27 4.30
CA ALA A 209 0.10 1.50 4.78
C ALA A 209 -0.10 1.66 6.29
N SER A 210 -1.34 1.50 6.75
CA SER A 210 -1.71 1.61 8.16
C SER A 210 -1.03 0.55 9.03
N LYS A 211 -0.93 -0.70 8.58
CA LYS A 211 -0.23 -1.79 9.29
C LYS A 211 1.27 -1.57 9.43
N ASN A 212 1.86 -0.81 8.50
CA ASN A 212 3.28 -0.48 8.47
C ASN A 212 3.59 0.90 9.07
N ASP A 213 2.60 1.54 9.73
CA ASP A 213 2.69 2.89 10.29
C ASP A 213 3.15 3.95 9.26
N ASP A 214 2.86 3.73 7.96
CA ASP A 214 3.18 4.68 6.89
C ASP A 214 2.04 5.69 6.73
N VAL A 215 2.05 6.70 7.61
CA VAL A 215 1.03 7.74 7.68
C VAL A 215 0.91 8.52 6.36
N GLN A 216 2.03 8.77 5.67
CA GLN A 216 2.02 9.57 4.44
C GLN A 216 1.48 8.79 3.24
N LEU A 217 1.73 7.47 3.17
CA LEU A 217 1.09 6.63 2.16
C LEU A 217 -0.43 6.50 2.41
N ALA A 218 -0.85 6.34 3.66
CA ALA A 218 -2.28 6.31 3.99
C ALA A 218 -2.98 7.61 3.55
N ASP A 219 -2.44 8.77 3.93
CA ASP A 219 -2.95 10.09 3.54
C ASP A 219 -2.97 10.30 2.01
N PHE A 220 -1.91 9.87 1.32
CA PHE A 220 -1.87 9.94 -0.15
C PHE A 220 -3.01 9.12 -0.79
N VAL A 221 -3.25 7.89 -0.32
CA VAL A 221 -4.32 7.05 -0.85
C VAL A 221 -5.70 7.64 -0.55
N GLU A 222 -5.91 8.18 0.64
CA GLU A 222 -7.18 8.83 1.04
C GLU A 222 -7.49 10.09 0.22
N SER A 223 -6.51 10.98 0.13
CA SER A 223 -6.67 12.31 -0.46
C SER A 223 -6.75 12.29 -1.98
N VAL A 224 -6.01 11.37 -2.61
CA VAL A 224 -5.91 11.30 -4.07
C VAL A 224 -6.93 10.35 -4.65
N PHE A 225 -7.09 9.14 -4.09
CA PHE A 225 -7.85 8.09 -4.77
C PHE A 225 -9.21 7.79 -4.12
N LEU A 226 -9.28 7.62 -2.79
CA LEU A 226 -10.51 7.11 -2.17
C LEU A 226 -11.70 8.06 -2.31
N SER A 227 -11.47 9.37 -2.29
CA SER A 227 -12.53 10.36 -2.49
C SER A 227 -13.07 10.33 -3.92
N GLU A 228 -12.17 10.28 -4.91
CA GLU A 228 -12.49 10.22 -6.34
C GLU A 228 -13.23 8.92 -6.68
N GLN A 229 -12.77 7.80 -6.12
CA GLN A 229 -13.37 6.49 -6.34
C GLN A 229 -14.84 6.41 -5.90
N VAL A 230 -15.20 7.08 -4.80
CA VAL A 230 -16.60 7.13 -4.34
C VAL A 230 -17.49 7.90 -5.33
N GLU A 231 -17.00 9.01 -5.87
CA GLU A 231 -17.73 9.79 -6.87
C GLU A 231 -17.84 9.04 -8.20
N ALA A 232 -16.79 8.34 -8.63
CA ALA A 232 -16.81 7.48 -9.82
C ALA A 232 -17.86 6.36 -9.68
N ILE A 233 -17.86 5.64 -8.56
CA ILE A 233 -18.85 4.58 -8.29
C ILE A 233 -20.28 5.13 -8.32
N LYS A 234 -20.50 6.31 -7.74
CA LYS A 234 -21.82 6.95 -7.75
C LYS A 234 -22.24 7.33 -9.17
N LYS A 235 -21.37 7.99 -9.93
CA LYS A 235 -21.61 8.39 -11.32
C LYS A 235 -22.02 7.20 -12.19
N ILE A 236 -21.25 6.10 -12.15
CA ILE A 236 -21.57 4.91 -12.94
C ILE A 236 -22.86 4.21 -12.43
N SER A 237 -23.12 4.24 -11.11
CA SER A 237 -24.38 3.72 -10.55
C SER A 237 -25.61 4.47 -11.08
N GLU A 238 -25.50 5.79 -11.27
CA GLU A 238 -26.54 6.61 -11.87
C GLU A 238 -26.76 6.24 -13.35
N TYR A 239 -25.69 6.00 -14.12
CA TYR A 239 -25.79 5.51 -15.50
C TYR A 239 -26.48 4.15 -15.61
N VAL A 240 -26.09 3.19 -14.76
CA VAL A 240 -26.76 1.87 -14.68
C VAL A 240 -28.26 2.05 -14.38
N SER A 241 -28.60 2.94 -13.44
CA SER A 241 -29.99 3.20 -13.07
C SER A 241 -30.80 3.83 -14.21
N GLN A 242 -30.19 4.74 -14.98
CA GLN A 242 -30.80 5.37 -16.15
C GLN A 242 -31.03 4.38 -17.28
N LEU A 243 -30.02 3.57 -17.63
CA LEU A 243 -30.14 2.54 -18.66
C LEU A 243 -31.22 1.51 -18.33
N ARG A 244 -31.32 1.08 -17.07
CA ARG A 244 -32.41 0.20 -16.61
C ARG A 244 -33.79 0.85 -16.74
N ARG A 245 -33.89 2.15 -16.50
CA ARG A 245 -35.14 2.92 -16.58
C ARG A 245 -35.59 3.13 -18.03
N LEU A 246 -34.65 3.44 -18.92
CA LEU A 246 -34.91 3.76 -20.33
C LEU A 246 -35.11 2.50 -21.17
N GLY A 247 -34.48 1.40 -20.79
CA GLY A 247 -34.52 0.14 -21.53
C GLY A 247 -33.72 0.18 -22.84
N LYS A 248 -33.88 -0.89 -23.62
CA LYS A 248 -33.14 -1.12 -24.88
C LYS A 248 -33.66 -0.26 -26.03
N GLY A 249 -32.92 -0.24 -27.13
CA GLY A 249 -33.33 0.41 -28.38
C GLY A 249 -33.27 1.93 -28.24
N HIS A 250 -34.38 2.62 -28.50
CA HIS A 250 -34.43 4.08 -28.46
C HIS A 250 -33.98 4.67 -27.11
N GLY A 251 -34.28 3.99 -25.99
CA GLY A 251 -33.83 4.43 -24.67
C GLY A 251 -32.31 4.43 -24.50
N THR A 252 -31.65 3.37 -24.94
CA THR A 252 -30.18 3.25 -24.95
C THR A 252 -29.55 4.27 -25.90
N TRP A 253 -30.11 4.44 -27.09
CA TRP A 253 -29.63 5.44 -28.05
C TRP A 253 -29.72 6.86 -27.47
N HIS A 254 -30.84 7.23 -26.84
CA HIS A 254 -31.01 8.55 -26.26
C HIS A 254 -30.03 8.79 -25.09
N PHE A 255 -29.83 7.78 -24.23
CA PHE A 255 -28.79 7.84 -23.20
C PHE A 255 -27.39 8.06 -23.79
N ASP A 256 -27.05 7.37 -24.88
CA ASP A 256 -25.76 7.52 -25.57
C ASP A 256 -25.56 8.95 -26.11
N GLN A 257 -26.62 9.56 -26.65
CA GLN A 257 -26.57 10.96 -27.10
C GLN A 257 -26.30 11.93 -25.95
N GLU A 258 -27.01 11.78 -24.82
CA GLU A 258 -26.78 12.61 -23.62
C GLU A 258 -25.35 12.44 -23.08
N LEU A 259 -24.83 11.20 -23.08
CA LEU A 259 -23.46 10.91 -22.64
C LEU A 259 -22.42 11.55 -23.57
N LEU A 260 -22.68 11.56 -24.88
CA LEU A 260 -21.82 12.20 -25.88
C LEU A 260 -21.76 13.72 -25.69
N GLU A 261 -22.90 14.35 -25.42
CA GLU A 261 -23.01 15.80 -25.21
C GLU A 261 -22.37 16.24 -23.88
N ALA A 262 -22.58 15.48 -22.80
CA ALA A 262 -21.98 15.77 -21.50
C ALA A 262 -20.45 15.77 -21.53
N ALA A 263 -19.84 15.01 -22.45
CA ALA A 263 -18.39 14.94 -22.62
C ALA A 263 -17.82 16.03 -23.56
N ALA A 264 -18.68 16.87 -24.16
CA ALA A 264 -18.29 17.99 -25.00
C ALA A 264 -18.36 19.35 -24.27
N ALA A 265 -18.97 19.38 -23.08
CA ALA A 265 -19.08 20.53 -22.18
C ALA A 265 -17.92 20.59 -21.19
#